data_AF-A0AAJ4WAZ5-F1
#
_entry.id   AF-A0AAJ4WAZ5-F1
#
_cell.length_a   1.000
_cell.length_b   1.000
_cell.length_c   1.000
_cell.angle_alpha   90.00
_cell.angle_beta   90.00
_cell.angle_gamma   90.00
#
_symmetry.space_group_name_H-M   'P 1'
#
loop_
_entity.id
_entity.type
_entity.pdbx_description
1 polymer ?
#
loop_
_entity_poly.entity_id
_entity_poly.type
_entity_poly.pdbx_seq_one_letter_code
_entity_poly.pdbx_strand_id
1 'polypeptide(L)' 'MNSEITKRWVDAAIALKADSTAKTLCPVCQQGFLKVQDVKNKANPLEFERHLTCDTCGAYSSLRMSLTAK' A
#
# COMPACT_ATOMS: atom_id res chain seq x y z
N MET A 1 12.94 5.23 -14.39
CA MET A 1 11.78 5.22 -13.47
C MET A 1 10.63 5.94 -14.17
N ASN A 2 9.48 5.29 -14.40
CA ASN A 2 8.36 5.92 -15.13
C ASN A 2 7.62 6.87 -14.18
N SER A 3 7.71 8.18 -14.45
CA SER A 3 7.09 9.26 -13.66
C SER A 3 5.59 9.02 -13.41
N GLU A 4 4.87 8.46 -14.39
CA GLU A 4 3.43 8.24 -14.27
C GLU A 4 3.08 7.08 -13.32
N ILE A 5 3.87 6.01 -13.33
CA ILE A 5 3.68 4.89 -12.38
C ILE A 5 3.95 5.38 -10.97
N THR A 6 5.00 6.19 -10.76
CA THR A 6 5.31 6.78 -9.45
C THR A 6 4.16 7.65 -8.94
N LYS A 7 3.58 8.52 -9.78
CA LYS A 7 2.41 9.34 -9.39
C LYS A 7 1.24 8.48 -8.91
N ARG A 8 0.89 7.43 -9.66
CA ARG A 8 -0.20 6.52 -9.26
C ARG A 8 0.05 5.80 -7.95
N TRP A 9 1.31 5.44 -7.65
CA TRP A 9 1.66 4.89 -6.34
C TRP A 9 1.45 5.91 -5.21
N VAL A 10 1.81 7.17 -5.44
CA VAL A 10 1.55 8.25 -4.48
C VAL A 10 0.05 8.45 -4.27
N ASP A 11 -0.73 8.47 -5.35
CA ASP A 11 -2.20 8.62 -5.27
C ASP A 11 -2.85 7.45 -4.53
N ALA A 12 -2.40 6.21 -4.78
CA ALA A 12 -2.85 5.04 -4.04
C ALA A 12 -2.52 5.15 -2.55
N ALA A 13 -1.34 5.64 -2.19
CA ALA A 13 -0.96 5.85 -0.80
C ALA A 13 -1.81 6.93 -0.12
N ILE A 14 -2.15 8.02 -0.82
CA ILE A 14 -3.05 9.08 -0.31
C ILE A 14 -4.44 8.52 -0.04
N ALA A 15 -4.99 7.73 -0.97
CA ALA A 15 -6.29 7.08 -0.79
C ALA A 15 -6.29 6.14 0.42
N LEU A 16 -5.26 5.30 0.57
CA LEU A 16 -5.13 4.35 1.68
C LEU A 16 -4.83 4.99 3.03
N LYS A 17 -4.27 6.21 3.02
CA LYS A 17 -4.10 7.02 4.22
C LYS A 17 -5.44 7.59 4.70
N ALA A 18 -6.31 7.98 3.78
CA ALA A 18 -7.64 8.51 4.10
C ALA A 18 -8.60 7.39 4.54
N ASP A 19 -8.57 6.25 3.84
CA ASP A 19 -9.38 5.07 4.13
C ASP A 19 -8.56 3.81 3.85
N SER A 20 -8.20 3.05 4.89
CA SER A 20 -7.40 1.83 4.77
C SER A 20 -8.13 0.69 4.03
N THR A 21 -9.44 0.81 3.82
CA THR A 21 -10.26 -0.17 3.08
C THR A 21 -10.53 0.25 1.63
N ALA A 22 -10.02 1.41 1.20
CA ALA A 22 -10.22 1.92 -0.14
C ALA A 22 -9.73 0.95 -1.21
N LYS A 23 -10.59 0.70 -2.21
CA LYS A 23 -10.22 -0.06 -3.42
C LYS A 23 -9.31 0.79 -4.29
N THR A 24 -8.02 0.48 -4.28
CA THR A 24 -7.01 1.20 -5.08
C THR A 24 -6.66 0.41 -6.33
N LEU A 25 -6.80 1.02 -7.51
CA LEU A 25 -6.45 0.38 -8.77
C LEU A 25 -4.92 0.20 -8.85
N CYS A 26 -4.45 -0.93 -9.39
CA CYS A 26 -3.03 -1.23 -9.51
C CYS A 26 -2.30 -0.13 -10.30
N PRO A 27 -1.32 0.57 -9.69
CA PRO A 27 -0.58 1.65 -10.35
C PRO A 27 0.21 1.21 -11.61
N VAL A 28 0.54 -0.08 -11.69
CA VAL A 28 1.35 -0.68 -12.75
C VAL A 28 0.47 -1.15 -13.91
N CYS A 29 -0.38 -2.16 -13.72
CA CYS A 29 -1.17 -2.74 -14.81
C CYS A 29 -2.54 -2.08 -15.02
N GLN A 30 -3.07 -1.36 -14.03
CA GLN A 30 -4.41 -0.74 -14.06
C GLN A 30 -5.57 -1.71 -14.37
N GLN A 31 -5.39 -3.02 -14.19
CA GLN A 31 -6.39 -4.04 -14.52
C GLN A 31 -7.05 -4.69 -13.30
N GLY A 32 -6.43 -4.56 -12.12
CA GLY A 32 -6.93 -5.12 -10.87
C GLY A 32 -6.76 -4.14 -9.72
N PHE A 33 -7.40 -4.43 -8.59
CA PHE A 33 -7.22 -3.66 -7.37
C PHE A 33 -6.08 -4.23 -6.52
N LEU A 34 -5.41 -3.36 -5.76
CA LEU A 34 -4.42 -3.80 -4.79
C LEU A 34 -5.11 -4.48 -3.61
N LYS A 35 -4.59 -5.64 -3.22
CA LYS A 35 -4.82 -6.24 -1.92
C LYS A 35 -3.97 -5.52 -0.89
N VAL A 36 -4.58 -5.15 0.23
CA VAL A 36 -3.94 -4.47 1.35
C VAL A 36 -3.85 -5.43 2.52
N GLN A 37 -2.66 -5.62 3.08
CA GLN A 37 -2.44 -6.46 4.25
C GLN A 37 -1.47 -5.79 5.22
N ASP A 38 -1.93 -5.56 6.45
CA ASP A 38 -1.09 -5.04 7.52
C ASP A 38 -0.48 -6.20 8.32
N VAL A 39 0.85 -6.20 8.43
CA VAL A 39 1.64 -7.20 9.14
C VAL A 39 2.32 -6.53 10.32
N LYS A 40 1.92 -6.88 11.54
CA LYS A 40 2.51 -6.32 12.77
C LYS A 40 3.98 -6.71 12.90
N ASN A 41 4.81 -5.76 13.30
CA ASN A 41 6.19 -6.05 13.64
C ASN A 41 6.23 -6.77 15.01
N LYS A 42 6.82 -7.97 15.05
CA LYS A 42 6.95 -8.77 16.28
C LYS A 42 7.89 -8.15 17.31
N ALA A 43 8.90 -7.40 16.86
CA ALA A 43 9.89 -6.77 17.73
C ALA A 43 9.41 -5.42 18.27
N ASN A 44 8.52 -4.73 17.55
CA ASN A 44 7.94 -3.46 17.97
C ASN A 44 6.43 -3.46 17.70
N PRO A 45 5.56 -3.68 18.72
CA PRO A 45 4.11 -3.74 18.55
C PRO A 45 3.47 -2.44 18.02
N LEU A 46 4.16 -1.31 18.14
CA LEU A 46 3.71 -0.03 17.58
C LEU A 46 4.06 0.10 16.10
N GLU A 47 4.82 -0.82 15.52
CA GLU A 47 5.12 -0.84 14.09
C GLU A 47 4.34 -1.93 13.36
N PHE A 48 4.02 -1.65 12.11
CA PHE A 48 3.51 -2.64 11.16
C PHE A 48 4.00 -2.32 9.75
N GLU A 49 3.98 -3.31 8.88
CA GLU A 49 4.20 -3.15 7.44
C GLU A 49 2.88 -3.32 6.70
N ARG A 50 2.52 -2.34 5.88
CA ARG A 50 1.38 -2.42 4.96
C ARG A 50 1.86 -2.94 3.61
N HIS A 51 1.50 -4.17 3.30
CA HIS A 51 1.75 -4.83 2.03
C HIS A 51 0.64 -4.51 1.03
N LEU A 52 1.03 -4.15 -0.18
CA LEU A 52 0.18 -3.83 -1.32
C LEU A 52 0.53 -4.77 -2.45
N THR A 53 -0.40 -5.66 -2.84
CA THR A 53 -0.14 -6.68 -3.87
C THR A 53 -1.21 -6.66 -4.95
N CYS A 54 -0.81 -6.79 -6.22
CA CYS A 54 -1.74 -6.98 -7.32
C CYS A 54 -1.72 -8.45 -7.79
N ASP A 55 -2.85 -9.15 -7.70
CA ASP A 55 -2.95 -10.53 -8.22
C ASP A 55 -2.81 -10.62 -9.74
N THR A 56 -3.11 -9.55 -10.48
CA THR A 56 -3.12 -9.56 -11.95
C THR A 56 -1.72 -9.48 -12.54
N CYS A 57 -0.85 -8.62 -12.00
CA CYS A 57 0.49 -8.40 -12.56
C CYS A 57 1.65 -8.67 -11.58
N GLY A 58 1.35 -9.06 -10.34
CA GLY A 58 2.35 -9.32 -9.31
C GLY A 58 3.03 -8.07 -8.75
N ALA A 59 2.57 -6.87 -9.11
CA ALA A 59 3.11 -5.62 -8.56
C ALA A 59 2.98 -5.63 -7.03
N TYR A 60 4.07 -5.23 -6.36
CA TYR A 60 4.20 -5.28 -4.92
C TYR A 60 4.84 -4.00 -4.39
N SER A 61 4.33 -3.53 -3.26
CA SER A 61 4.92 -2.45 -2.46
C SER A 61 4.65 -2.71 -0.98
N SER A 62 5.58 -2.29 -0.12
CA SER A 62 5.45 -2.40 1.33
C SER A 62 5.79 -1.06 1.99
N LEU A 63 4.96 -0.61 2.93
CA LEU A 63 5.23 0.59 3.71
C LEU A 63 5.34 0.24 5.19
N ARG A 64 6.49 0.54 5.80
CA ARG A 64 6.63 0.47 7.25
C ARG A 64 5.97 1.68 7.88
N MET A 65 5.10 1.45 8.84
CA MET A 65 4.32 2.46 9.53
C MET A 65 4.44 2.28 11.04
N SER A 66 4.39 3.39 11.76
CA SER A 66 4.38 3.41 13.23
C SER A 66 3.07 4.02 13.71
N LEU A 67 2.43 3.37 14.66
CA LEU A 67 1.31 3.90 15.42
C LEU A 67 1.86 4.95 16.38
N THR A 68 1.49 6.21 16.17
CA THR A 68 1.68 7.24 17.19
C THR A 68 0.65 7.05 18.28
N ALA A 69 1.09 6.82 19.52
CA ALA A 69 0.22 6.92 20.68
C ALA A 69 -0.29 8.38 20.75
N LYS A 70 -1.62 8.54 20.80
CA LYS A 70 -2.26 9.82 21.11
C LYS A 70 -2.29 10.03 22.62
#